data_AF-A0A7X3VDE9-F1
#
_entry.id   AF-A0A7X3VDE9-F1
#
_cell.length_a   1.000
_cell.length_b   1.000
_cell.length_c   1.000
_cell.angle_alpha   90.00
_cell.angle_beta   90.00
_cell.angle_gamma   90.00
#
_symmetry.space_group_name_H-M   'P 1'
#
loop_
_entity.id
_entity.type
_entity.pdbx_description
1 polymer ?
#
loop_
_entity_poly.entity_id
_entity_poly.type
_entity_poly.pdbx_seq_one_letter_code
_entity_poly.pdbx_strand_id
1 'polypeptide(L)'
;GTVGETAAVILPCSWGYAEIGQALYAQGTPKDQPLYTRWIETYNSQEFADIADWLRGFVDKHAETAGTSEKETMERAFRISSQYEYMFWDAAWRMEEWPV
;
A
#
# COMPACT_ATOMS: atom_id res chain seq x y z
N GLY A 1 -8.87 8.61 16.01
CA GLY A 1 -8.80 9.20 14.66
C GLY A 1 -7.93 10.42 14.67
N THR A 2 -6.61 10.25 14.72
CA THR A 2 -5.67 11.37 14.49
C THR A 2 -5.27 11.44 13.01
N VAL A 3 -4.63 12.54 12.61
CA VAL A 3 -4.11 12.67 11.24
C VAL A 3 -3.04 11.62 10.96
N GLY A 4 -2.15 11.36 11.92
CA GLY A 4 -1.12 10.32 11.81
C GLY A 4 -1.71 8.92 11.68
N GLU A 5 -2.73 8.60 12.50
CA GLU A 5 -3.47 7.33 12.41
C GLU A 5 -4.13 7.17 11.04
N THR A 6 -4.79 8.21 10.53
CA THR A 6 -5.47 8.17 9.22
C THR A 6 -4.47 7.99 8.07
N ALA A 7 -3.33 8.68 8.12
CA ALA A 7 -2.28 8.50 7.12
C ALA A 7 -1.67 7.09 7.17
N ALA A 8 -1.50 6.52 8.37
CA ALA A 8 -1.03 5.16 8.55
C ALA A 8 -1.98 4.10 7.95
N VAL A 9 -3.30 4.36 7.91
CA VAL A 9 -4.27 3.51 7.19
C VAL A 9 -4.01 3.50 5.68
N ILE A 10 -3.66 4.63 5.08
CA ILE A 10 -3.51 4.75 3.62
C ILE A 10 -2.15 4.22 3.15
N LEU A 11 -1.15 4.24 4.03
CA LEU A 11 0.24 3.93 3.69
C LEU A 11 0.47 2.55 3.05
N PRO A 12 -0.16 1.44 3.51
CA PRO A 12 0.00 0.14 2.86
C PRO A 12 -0.41 0.13 1.38
N CYS A 13 -1.40 0.96 0.99
CA CYS A 13 -1.87 1.05 -0.39
C CYS A 13 -0.80 1.68 -1.30
N SER A 14 -0.24 2.83 -0.92
CA SER A 14 0.78 3.48 -1.75
C SER A 14 2.12 2.74 -1.68
N TRP A 15 2.60 2.43 -0.48
CA TRP A 15 3.91 1.81 -0.32
C TRP A 15 3.92 0.35 -0.79
N GLY A 16 2.89 -0.43 -0.42
CA GLY A 16 2.81 -1.83 -0.81
C GLY A 16 2.72 -2.03 -2.32
N TYR A 17 1.91 -1.22 -3.03
CA TYR A 17 1.84 -1.32 -4.49
C TYR A 17 3.16 -0.91 -5.16
N ALA A 18 3.85 0.12 -4.65
CA ALA A 18 5.16 0.50 -5.17
C ALA A 18 6.16 -0.66 -5.05
N GLU A 19 6.21 -1.32 -3.88
CA GLU A 19 7.08 -2.48 -3.66
C GLU A 19 6.74 -3.66 -4.59
N ILE A 20 5.45 -3.97 -4.73
CA ILE A 20 4.99 -5.06 -5.61
C ILE A 20 5.32 -4.75 -7.08
N GLY A 21 5.05 -3.53 -7.54
CA GLY A 21 5.34 -3.08 -8.89
C GLY A 21 6.82 -3.18 -9.24
N GLN A 22 7.69 -2.67 -8.36
CA GLN A 22 9.14 -2.75 -8.52
C GLN A 22 9.65 -4.20 -8.50
N ALA A 23 9.15 -5.02 -7.56
CA ALA A 23 9.54 -6.42 -7.46
C ALA A 23 9.13 -7.25 -8.68
N LEU A 24 7.95 -7.00 -9.25
CA LEU A 24 7.49 -7.66 -10.48
C LEU A 24 8.24 -7.15 -11.70
N TYR A 25 8.50 -5.85 -11.79
CA TYR A 25 9.28 -5.27 -12.89
C TYR A 25 10.70 -5.86 -12.94
N ALA A 26 11.35 -6.05 -11.79
CA ALA A 26 12.66 -6.68 -11.68
C ALA A 26 12.67 -8.16 -12.14
N GLN A 27 11.52 -8.86 -12.03
CA GLN A 27 11.35 -10.24 -12.52
C GLN A 27 11.03 -10.31 -14.02
N GLY A 28 10.69 -9.18 -14.63
CA GLY A 28 10.33 -9.06 -16.04
C GLY A 28 8.82 -8.99 -16.26
N THR A 29 8.41 -8.18 -17.24
CA THR A 29 6.99 -7.97 -17.58
C THR A 29 6.49 -9.00 -18.62
N PRO A 30 5.21 -9.42 -18.53
CA PRO A 30 4.64 -10.39 -19.45
C PRO A 30 4.31 -9.75 -20.81
N LYS A 31 5.10 -10.10 -21.84
CA LYS A 31 5.03 -9.51 -23.19
C LYS A 31 3.69 -9.70 -23.89
N ASP A 32 3.01 -10.82 -23.63
CA ASP A 32 1.73 -11.15 -24.27
C ASP A 32 0.51 -10.66 -23.47
N GLN A 33 0.73 -9.94 -22.36
CA GLN A 33 -0.32 -9.43 -21.47
C GLN A 33 -0.16 -7.91 -21.27
N PRO A 34 -0.64 -7.09 -22.23
CA PRO A 34 -0.38 -5.64 -22.21
C PRO A 34 -1.01 -4.93 -21.00
N LEU A 35 -2.14 -5.43 -20.47
CA LEU A 35 -2.79 -4.85 -19.30
C LEU A 35 -1.97 -5.08 -18.02
N TYR A 36 -1.43 -6.27 -17.83
CA TYR A 36 -0.57 -6.57 -16.67
C TYR A 36 0.77 -5.84 -16.76
N THR A 37 1.35 -5.76 -17.96
CA THR A 37 2.57 -4.96 -18.18
C THR A 37 2.34 -3.50 -17.81
N ARG A 38 1.24 -2.88 -18.29
CA ARG A 38 0.91 -1.49 -17.94
C ARG A 38 0.69 -1.31 -16.44
N TRP A 39 0.02 -2.26 -15.77
CA TRP A 39 -0.17 -2.23 -14.32
C TRP A 39 1.20 -2.22 -13.61
N ILE A 40 2.09 -3.17 -13.96
CA ILE A 40 3.43 -3.27 -13.35
C ILE A 40 4.24 -1.98 -13.60
N GLU A 41 4.25 -1.46 -14.83
CA GLU A 41 4.95 -0.22 -15.18
C GLU A 41 4.44 0.99 -14.41
N THR A 42 3.12 1.06 -14.16
CA THR A 42 2.52 2.15 -13.39
C THR A 42 3.04 2.15 -11.96
N TYR A 43 3.01 1.01 -11.28
CA TYR A 43 3.45 0.93 -9.88
C TYR A 43 4.97 0.86 -9.71
N ASN A 44 5.72 0.53 -10.76
CA ASN A 44 7.17 0.68 -10.82
C ASN A 44 7.63 2.12 -11.13
N SER A 45 6.71 3.01 -11.54
CA SER A 45 7.08 4.36 -11.96
C SER A 45 7.68 5.18 -10.81
N GLN A 46 8.61 6.08 -11.16
CA GLN A 46 9.20 7.01 -10.18
C GLN A 46 8.12 7.90 -9.55
N GLU A 47 7.13 8.34 -10.33
CA GLU A 47 6.02 9.16 -9.83
C GLU A 47 5.25 8.46 -8.71
N PHE A 48 4.99 7.16 -8.84
CA PHE A 48 4.30 6.39 -7.81
C PHE A 48 5.20 6.15 -6.58
N ALA A 49 6.49 5.90 -6.79
CA ALA A 49 7.47 5.78 -5.71
C ALA A 49 7.58 7.08 -4.89
N ASP A 50 7.58 8.24 -5.55
CA ASP A 50 7.65 9.55 -4.87
C ASP A 50 6.41 9.80 -3.98
N ILE A 51 5.23 9.35 -4.42
CA ILE A 51 3.99 9.43 -3.61
C ILE A 51 4.11 8.53 -2.37
N ALA A 52 4.61 7.31 -2.53
CA ALA A 52 4.83 6.39 -1.43
C ALA A 52 5.81 6.98 -0.40
N ASP A 53 6.96 7.48 -0.86
CA ASP A 53 7.98 8.06 0.02
C ASP A 53 7.51 9.34 0.70
N TRP A 54 6.75 10.19 0.01
CA TRP A 54 6.11 11.36 0.63
C TRP A 54 5.17 10.95 1.77
N LEU A 55 4.31 9.95 1.55
CA LEU A 55 3.36 9.50 2.57
C LEU A 55 4.07 8.83 3.75
N ARG A 56 5.15 8.08 3.51
CA ARG A 56 6.02 7.53 4.56
C ARG A 56 6.58 8.64 5.43
N GLY A 57 7.20 9.65 4.81
CA GLY A 57 7.75 10.81 5.54
C GLY A 57 6.68 11.59 6.31
N PHE A 58 5.45 11.67 5.77
CA PHE A 58 4.33 12.29 6.47
C PHE A 58 3.93 11.50 7.73
N VAL A 59 3.82 10.17 7.63
CA VAL A 59 3.56 9.29 8.77
C VAL A 59 4.67 9.38 9.81
N ASP A 60 5.93 9.35 9.37
CA ASP A 60 7.12 9.45 10.25
C ASP A 60 7.11 10.75 11.05
N LYS A 61 6.85 11.89 10.40
CA LYS A 61 6.76 13.20 11.07
C LYS A 61 5.68 13.23 12.15
N HIS A 62 4.53 12.60 11.90
CA HIS A 62 3.48 12.51 12.92
C HIS A 62 3.89 11.57 14.05
N ALA A 63 4.49 10.43 13.72
CA ALA A 63 4.99 9.48 14.71
C ALA A 63 6.06 10.10 15.62
N GLU A 64 6.95 10.97 15.12
CA GLU A 64 7.99 11.62 15.94
C GLU A 64 7.41 12.37 17.15
N THR A 65 6.31 13.09 16.93
CA THR A 65 5.64 13.90 17.97
C THR A 65 4.55 13.16 18.74
N ALA A 66 4.16 11.97 18.27
CA ALA A 66 3.10 11.17 18.87
C ALA A 66 3.51 10.55 20.21
N GLY A 67 2.57 10.53 21.15
CA GLY A 67 2.70 9.76 22.39
C GLY A 67 2.62 8.25 22.14
N THR A 68 2.99 7.43 23.13
CA THR A 68 3.01 5.97 23.02
C THR A 68 1.68 5.39 22.54
N SER A 69 0.56 5.83 23.13
CA SER A 69 -0.78 5.36 22.76
C SER A 69 -1.12 5.65 21.29
N GLU A 70 -0.76 6.83 20.79
CA GLU A 70 -1.01 7.19 19.39
C GLU A 70 -0.14 6.38 18.43
N LYS A 71 1.13 6.15 18.77
CA LYS A 71 2.01 5.27 17.99
C LYS A 71 1.44 3.85 17.87
N GLU A 72 0.93 3.30 18.97
CA GLU A 72 0.29 1.98 18.97
C GLU A 72 -0.96 1.95 18.07
N THR A 73 -1.76 3.03 18.07
CA THR A 73 -2.90 3.12 17.15
C THR A 73 -2.48 3.25 15.69
N MET A 74 -1.43 4.04 15.39
CA MET A 74 -0.87 4.17 14.04
C MET A 74 -0.35 2.84 13.52
N GLU A 75 0.43 2.12 14.33
CA GLU A 75 0.96 0.79 13.97
C GLU A 75 -0.18 -0.21 13.72
N ARG A 76 -1.18 -0.23 14.61
CA ARG A 76 -2.35 -1.11 14.46
C ARG A 76 -3.12 -0.79 13.19
N ALA A 77 -3.35 0.49 12.91
CA ALA A 77 -4.03 0.95 11.71
C ALA A 77 -3.30 0.51 10.43
N PHE A 78 -1.98 0.68 10.39
CA PHE A 78 -1.13 0.20 9.30
C PHE A 78 -1.26 -1.31 9.11
N ARG A 79 -1.10 -2.10 10.19
CA ARG A 79 -1.19 -3.57 10.13
C ARG A 79 -2.55 -4.07 9.64
N ILE A 80 -3.64 -3.47 10.11
CA ILE A 80 -5.00 -3.83 9.69
C ILE A 80 -5.19 -3.51 8.21
N SER A 81 -4.76 -2.33 7.77
CA SER A 81 -4.86 -1.94 6.36
C SER A 81 -4.02 -2.87 5.45
N SER A 82 -2.82 -3.28 5.86
CA SER A 82 -2.03 -4.29 5.13
C SER A 82 -2.75 -5.64 5.02
N GLN A 83 -3.47 -6.06 6.06
CA GLN A 83 -4.29 -7.29 6.00
C GLN A 83 -5.45 -7.13 5.02
N TYR A 84 -6.10 -5.96 5.00
CA TYR A 84 -7.13 -5.66 4.01
C TYR A 84 -6.58 -5.64 2.58
N GLU A 85 -5.36 -5.14 2.34
CA GLU A 85 -4.73 -5.21 1.01
C GLU A 85 -4.50 -6.67 0.58
N TYR A 86 -4.04 -7.54 1.48
CA TYR A 86 -3.96 -8.97 1.19
C TYR A 86 -5.34 -9.56 0.87
N MET A 87 -6.35 -9.24 1.67
CA MET A 87 -7.73 -9.70 1.44
C MET A 87 -8.30 -9.16 0.13
N PHE A 88 -7.94 -7.94 -0.29
CA PHE A 88 -8.36 -7.35 -1.55
C PHE A 88 -7.85 -8.19 -2.74
N TRP A 89 -6.59 -8.63 -2.68
CA TRP A 89 -6.03 -9.54 -3.69
C TRP A 89 -6.67 -10.93 -3.66
N ASP A 90 -6.88 -11.51 -2.47
CA ASP A 90 -7.53 -12.81 -2.32
C ASP A 90 -8.99 -12.79 -2.79
N ALA A 91 -9.73 -11.72 -2.50
CA ALA A 91 -11.10 -11.52 -2.95
C ALA A 91 -11.19 -11.45 -4.48
N ALA A 92 -10.30 -10.68 -5.13
CA ALA A 92 -10.22 -10.63 -6.59
C ALA A 92 -9.88 -12.00 -7.21
N TRP A 93 -8.95 -12.73 -6.58
CA TRP A 93 -8.57 -14.08 -7.02
C TRP A 93 -9.71 -15.10 -6.90
N ARG A 94 -10.47 -15.04 -5.81
CA ARG A 94 -11.63 -15.92 -5.55
C ARG A 94 -12.89 -15.48 -6.27
N MET A 95 -12.90 -14.29 -6.88
CA MET A 95 -14.10 -13.61 -7.36
C MET A 95 -15.16 -13.55 -6.25
N GLU A 96 -14.75 -13.07 -5.08
CA GLU A 96 -15.61 -13.01 -3.90
C GLU A 96 -16.90 -12.24 -4.20
N GLU A 97 -18.02 -12.83 -3.81
CA GLU A 97 -19.35 -12.24 -3.90
C GLU A 97 -19.89 -11.96 -2.50
N TRP A 98 -20.87 -11.06 -2.42
CA TRP A 98 -21.56 -10.80 -1.17
C TRP A 98 -22.27 -12.06 -0.68
N PRO A 99 -22.16 -12.41 0.62
CA PRO A 99 -22.72 -13.64 1.15
C PRO A 99 -24.25 -13.56 1.43
N VAL A 100 -24.98 -12.73 0.67
CA VAL A 100 -26.40 -12.38 0.91
C VAL A 100 -27.34 -12.85 -0.18
#